data_AF-A0AAC9JAV1-F1
#
_entry.id   AF-A0AAC9JAV1-F1
#
_cell.length_a   1.000
_cell.length_b   1.000
_cell.length_c   1.000
_cell.angle_alpha   90.00
_cell.angle_beta   90.00
_cell.angle_gamma   90.00
#
_symmetry.space_group_name_H-M   'P 1'
#
loop_
_entity.id
_entity.type
_entity.pdbx_description
1 polymer ?
#
loop_
_entity_poly.entity_id
_entity_poly.type
_entity_poly.pdbx_seq_one_letter_code
_entity_poly.pdbx_strand_id
1 'polypeptide(L)'
;MKILVCRPQDDAVSLTEKLCTKGLLALSLPTIKICYQKITESVLDYTSLVFTSKYAVESLFSQYPIGLFKNKKIYSVGASTATILKKYRFDAIYPLSHGSQELLSIILQGDISTEKFAIISGVAGNNLLLEELSKLTQCHKFETYSRVFIDLDELVETYNKLFLHHQPDIIIATSLDVFKSLSRVFEKITTPKAATITITSPKMLKFVNQQGFKNTLKLEKLDNSYICQRILEFTEAKDVSRKKHPATK
;
A
#
# COMPACT_ATOMS: atom_id res chain seq x y z
N MET A 1 14.83 17.50 7.52
CA MET A 1 14.65 16.08 7.91
C MET A 1 14.85 15.21 6.68
N LYS A 2 15.56 14.09 6.79
CA LYS A 2 15.76 13.11 5.71
C LYS A 2 14.67 12.06 5.75
N ILE A 3 14.03 11.81 4.62
CA ILE A 3 12.89 10.89 4.49
C ILE A 3 13.28 9.73 3.58
N LEU A 4 13.07 8.50 4.05
CA LEU A 4 13.26 7.29 3.28
C LEU A 4 11.91 6.73 2.81
N VAL A 5 11.73 6.48 1.53
CA VAL A 5 10.49 5.96 0.94
C VAL A 5 10.68 4.51 0.47
N CYS A 6 10.00 3.55 1.11
CA CYS A 6 10.24 2.11 0.91
C CYS A 6 9.20 1.36 0.06
N ARG A 7 8.36 2.08 -0.67
CA ARG A 7 7.26 1.51 -1.47
C ARG A 7 7.77 0.75 -2.71
N PRO A 8 6.93 -0.02 -3.43
CA PRO A 8 7.30 -0.50 -4.77
C PRO A 8 7.80 0.63 -5.68
N GLN A 9 8.67 0.31 -6.64
CA GLN A 9 9.43 1.27 -7.46
C GLN A 9 8.63 2.52 -7.87
N ASP A 10 7.59 2.36 -8.69
CA ASP A 10 6.84 3.50 -9.26
C ASP A 10 6.15 4.33 -8.18
N ASP A 11 5.63 3.67 -7.15
CA ASP A 11 5.01 4.34 -6.00
C ASP A 11 6.02 5.14 -5.19
N ALA A 12 7.23 4.60 -4.99
CA ALA A 12 8.30 5.23 -4.24
C ALA A 12 8.88 6.43 -4.98
N VAL A 13 9.10 6.30 -6.29
CA VAL A 13 9.58 7.40 -7.14
C VAL A 13 8.56 8.54 -7.13
N SER A 14 7.30 8.23 -7.46
CA SER A 14 6.24 9.25 -7.49
C SER A 14 6.04 9.98 -6.15
N LEU A 15 6.13 9.25 -5.02
CA LEU A 15 6.02 9.88 -3.70
C LEU A 15 7.25 10.72 -3.36
N THR A 16 8.45 10.22 -3.68
CA THR A 16 9.71 10.95 -3.48
C THR A 16 9.69 12.27 -4.23
N GLU A 17 9.32 12.27 -5.51
CA GLU A 17 9.19 13.49 -6.32
C GLU A 17 8.22 14.49 -5.69
N LYS A 18 7.03 14.03 -5.26
CA LYS A 18 6.05 14.89 -4.58
C LYS A 18 6.60 15.51 -3.31
N LEU A 19 7.30 14.75 -2.48
CA LEU A 19 7.93 15.27 -1.26
C LEU A 19 9.02 16.30 -1.59
N CYS A 20 9.87 16.02 -2.58
CA CYS A 20 10.92 16.93 -3.04
C CYS A 20 10.36 18.25 -3.60
N THR A 21 9.26 18.20 -4.37
CA THR A 21 8.60 19.42 -4.88
C THR A 21 8.04 20.32 -3.77
N LYS A 22 7.90 19.77 -2.56
CA LYS A 22 7.47 20.49 -1.34
C LYS A 22 8.64 20.90 -0.45
N GLY A 23 9.87 20.82 -0.97
CA GLY A 23 11.09 21.25 -0.26
C GLY A 23 11.62 20.24 0.77
N LEU A 24 11.06 19.02 0.82
CA LEU A 24 11.53 17.98 1.73
C LEU A 24 12.64 17.16 1.08
N LEU A 25 13.64 16.74 1.87
CA LEU A 25 14.71 15.85 1.40
C LEU A 25 14.25 14.40 1.50
N ALA A 26 13.75 13.85 0.39
CA ALA A 26 13.27 12.48 0.29
C ALA A 26 14.15 11.63 -0.66
N LEU A 27 14.34 10.37 -0.29
CA LEU A 27 15.09 9.37 -1.06
C LEU A 27 14.27 8.07 -1.14
N SER A 28 14.23 7.45 -2.32
CA SER A 28 13.56 6.17 -2.53
C SER A 28 14.50 4.99 -2.32
N LEU A 29 14.05 3.99 -1.56
CA LEU A 29 14.65 2.66 -1.47
C LEU A 29 13.53 1.61 -1.57
N PRO A 30 13.10 1.26 -2.79
CA PRO A 30 12.05 0.26 -2.96
C PRO A 30 12.46 -1.08 -2.35
N THR A 31 11.66 -1.62 -1.43
CA THR A 31 12.02 -2.85 -0.71
C THR A 31 11.30 -4.09 -1.23
N ILE A 32 10.32 -3.91 -2.12
CA ILE A 32 9.59 -4.99 -2.78
C ILE A 32 9.38 -4.68 -4.27
N LYS A 33 9.32 -5.73 -5.08
CA LYS A 33 8.87 -5.75 -6.49
C LYS A 33 7.44 -6.29 -6.56
N ILE A 34 6.67 -5.80 -7.52
CA ILE A 34 5.37 -6.36 -7.90
C ILE A 34 5.58 -7.22 -9.13
N CYS A 35 5.27 -8.50 -9.02
CA CYS A 35 5.37 -9.44 -10.14
C CYS A 35 3.96 -9.87 -10.56
N TYR A 36 3.55 -9.49 -11.76
CA TYR A 36 2.26 -9.89 -12.31
C TYR A 36 2.24 -11.37 -12.68
N GLN A 37 1.10 -12.01 -12.44
CA GLN A 37 0.89 -13.43 -12.66
C GLN A 37 -0.19 -13.63 -13.71
N LYS A 38 0.00 -14.65 -14.54
CA LYS A 38 -0.97 -15.01 -15.56
C LYS A 38 -2.24 -15.56 -14.90
N ILE A 39 -3.38 -15.03 -15.31
CA ILE A 39 -4.69 -15.55 -14.92
C ILE A 39 -4.97 -16.78 -15.78
N THR A 40 -5.02 -17.96 -15.16
CA THR A 40 -5.21 -19.25 -15.85
C THR A 40 -6.68 -19.61 -16.04
N GLU A 41 -7.54 -19.18 -15.13
CA GLU A 41 -8.98 -19.43 -15.17
C GLU A 41 -9.74 -18.22 -15.74
N SER A 42 -10.84 -18.47 -16.45
CA SER A 42 -11.68 -17.39 -16.97
C SER A 42 -12.28 -16.56 -15.83
N VAL A 43 -12.07 -15.25 -15.87
CA VAL A 43 -12.73 -14.27 -15.02
C VAL A 43 -14.06 -13.77 -15.61
N LEU A 44 -14.41 -14.20 -16.83
CA LEU A 44 -15.51 -13.61 -17.60
C LEU A 44 -16.89 -14.11 -17.15
N ASP A 45 -16.96 -15.25 -16.45
CA ASP A 45 -18.23 -15.85 -16.04
C ASP A 45 -18.83 -15.23 -14.76
N TYR A 46 -18.11 -14.27 -14.16
CA TYR A 46 -18.53 -13.56 -12.97
C TYR A 46 -19.28 -12.28 -13.32
N THR A 47 -20.34 -11.97 -12.58
CA THR A 47 -21.14 -10.76 -12.79
C THR A 47 -20.51 -9.53 -12.12
N SER A 48 -19.70 -9.77 -11.09
CA SER A 48 -19.17 -8.75 -10.19
C SER A 48 -17.67 -8.94 -9.99
N LEU A 49 -16.88 -7.86 -10.12
CA LEU A 49 -15.44 -7.87 -9.90
C LEU A 49 -15.10 -7.03 -8.68
N VAL A 50 -14.24 -7.56 -7.80
CA VAL A 50 -13.76 -6.87 -6.61
C VAL A 50 -12.25 -6.68 -6.70
N PHE A 51 -11.78 -5.44 -6.74
CA PHE A 51 -10.36 -5.11 -6.80
C PHE A 51 -9.81 -4.71 -5.43
N THR A 52 -8.80 -5.46 -4.97
CA THR A 52 -8.19 -5.25 -3.65
C THR A 52 -6.98 -4.30 -3.67
N SER A 53 -6.49 -3.89 -4.84
CA SER A 53 -5.41 -2.93 -4.99
C SER A 53 -5.33 -2.36 -6.41
N LYS A 54 -4.58 -1.27 -6.61
CA LYS A 54 -4.24 -0.79 -7.95
C LYS A 54 -3.51 -1.84 -8.80
N TYR A 55 -2.65 -2.66 -8.19
CA TYR A 55 -1.90 -3.70 -8.89
C TYR A 55 -2.81 -4.82 -9.38
N ALA A 56 -3.91 -5.11 -8.68
CA ALA A 56 -4.94 -6.04 -9.17
C ALA A 56 -5.65 -5.49 -10.42
N VAL A 57 -5.91 -4.19 -10.47
CA VAL A 57 -6.51 -3.50 -11.63
C VAL A 57 -5.57 -3.58 -12.84
N GLU A 58 -4.31 -3.18 -12.64
CA GLU A 58 -3.27 -3.22 -13.67
C GLU A 58 -3.03 -4.64 -14.19
N SER A 59 -2.96 -5.63 -13.29
CA SER A 59 -2.76 -7.03 -13.68
C SER A 59 -3.88 -7.56 -14.57
N LEU A 60 -5.15 -7.34 -14.18
CA LEU A 60 -6.29 -7.81 -14.96
C LEU A 60 -6.33 -7.17 -16.36
N PHE A 61 -6.25 -5.84 -16.43
CA PHE A 61 -6.41 -5.12 -17.70
C PHE A 61 -5.16 -5.14 -18.58
N SER A 62 -4.02 -5.61 -18.07
CA SER A 62 -2.89 -6.01 -18.93
C SER A 62 -3.14 -7.31 -19.69
N GLN A 63 -4.08 -8.14 -19.23
CA GLN A 63 -4.33 -9.48 -19.77
C GLN A 63 -5.67 -9.59 -20.51
N TYR A 64 -6.63 -8.73 -20.19
CA TYR A 64 -7.97 -8.77 -20.79
C TYR A 64 -8.37 -7.40 -21.40
N PRO A 65 -9.01 -7.40 -22.59
CA PRO A 65 -9.63 -6.20 -23.12
C PRO A 65 -10.69 -5.63 -22.17
N ILE A 66 -10.56 -4.34 -21.87
CA ILE A 66 -11.46 -3.59 -20.96
C ILE A 66 -12.94 -3.75 -21.34
N GLY A 67 -13.25 -3.82 -22.64
CA GLY A 67 -14.61 -3.95 -23.16
C GLY A 67 -15.38 -5.17 -22.65
N LEU A 68 -14.68 -6.24 -22.25
CA LEU A 68 -15.28 -7.48 -21.75
C LEU A 68 -15.96 -7.33 -20.38
N PHE A 69 -15.69 -6.25 -19.66
CA PHE A 69 -16.20 -6.04 -18.31
C PHE A 69 -17.21 -4.89 -18.20
N LYS A 70 -17.61 -4.24 -19.32
CA LYS A 70 -18.51 -3.07 -19.34
C LYS A 70 -19.86 -3.28 -18.64
N ASN A 71 -20.40 -4.50 -18.70
CA ASN A 71 -21.71 -4.83 -18.13
C ASN A 71 -21.60 -5.46 -16.73
N LYS A 72 -20.41 -5.47 -16.13
CA LYS A 72 -20.15 -6.10 -14.83
C LYS A 72 -20.16 -5.05 -13.73
N LYS A 73 -20.60 -5.46 -12.54
CA LYS A 73 -20.55 -4.60 -11.36
C LYS A 73 -19.12 -4.54 -10.84
N ILE A 74 -18.58 -3.35 -10.64
CA ILE A 74 -17.19 -3.16 -10.24
C ILE A 74 -17.14 -2.63 -8.82
N TYR A 75 -16.35 -3.28 -7.98
CA TYR A 75 -16.10 -2.90 -6.60
C TYR A 75 -14.62 -2.68 -6.37
N SER A 76 -14.28 -1.83 -5.40
CA SER A 76 -12.91 -1.72 -4.93
C SER A 76 -12.85 -1.47 -3.43
N VAL A 77 -11.78 -1.92 -2.78
CA VAL A 77 -11.59 -1.79 -1.32
C VAL A 77 -11.35 -0.35 -0.85
N GLY A 78 -11.26 0.63 -1.75
CA GLY A 78 -11.10 2.03 -1.38
C GLY A 78 -10.88 2.97 -2.56
N ALA A 79 -10.97 4.27 -2.25
CA ALA A 79 -10.97 5.36 -3.23
C ALA A 79 -9.72 5.42 -4.13
N SER A 80 -8.54 5.01 -3.63
CA SER A 80 -7.31 5.00 -4.44
C SER A 80 -7.38 3.98 -5.57
N THR A 81 -7.90 2.78 -5.31
CA THR A 81 -8.13 1.75 -6.33
C THR A 81 -9.24 2.18 -7.29
N ALA A 82 -10.33 2.77 -6.78
CA ALA A 82 -11.40 3.33 -7.61
C ALA A 82 -10.89 4.41 -8.58
N THR A 83 -9.95 5.26 -8.14
CA THR A 83 -9.33 6.29 -8.98
C THR A 83 -8.56 5.68 -10.16
N ILE A 84 -7.92 4.52 -9.96
CA ILE A 84 -7.27 3.80 -11.05
C ILE A 84 -8.32 3.18 -11.99
N LEU A 85 -9.39 2.59 -11.45
CA LEU A 85 -10.50 2.03 -12.25
C LEU A 85 -11.17 3.10 -13.14
N LYS A 86 -11.27 4.35 -12.69
CA LYS A 86 -11.75 5.47 -13.53
C LYS A 86 -10.92 5.70 -14.78
N LYS A 87 -9.60 5.45 -14.76
CA LYS A 87 -8.75 5.53 -15.96
C LYS A 87 -9.16 4.49 -17.01
N TYR A 88 -9.73 3.39 -16.57
CA TYR A 88 -10.30 2.32 -17.41
C TYR A 88 -11.81 2.53 -17.69
N ARG A 89 -12.36 3.71 -17.37
CA ARG A 89 -13.78 4.08 -17.54
C ARG A 89 -14.75 3.20 -16.74
N PHE A 90 -14.30 2.71 -15.58
CA PHE A 90 -15.16 2.02 -14.62
C PHE A 90 -15.41 2.89 -13.38
N ASP A 91 -16.68 3.08 -13.05
CA ASP A 91 -17.11 3.67 -11.80
C ASP A 91 -17.32 2.57 -10.77
N ALA A 92 -16.30 2.36 -9.94
CA ALA A 92 -16.33 1.35 -8.90
C ALA A 92 -17.16 1.79 -7.70
N ILE A 93 -17.86 0.85 -7.07
CA ILE A 93 -18.46 0.98 -5.74
C ILE A 93 -17.35 0.74 -4.70
N TYR A 94 -17.20 1.65 -3.73
CA TYR A 94 -16.16 1.54 -2.70
C TYR A 94 -16.58 2.22 -1.39
N PRO A 95 -16.04 1.79 -0.25
CA PRO A 95 -16.32 2.42 1.04
C PRO A 95 -15.53 3.72 1.24
N LEU A 96 -16.12 4.65 2.02
CA LEU A 96 -15.44 5.88 2.44
C LEU A 96 -14.18 5.58 3.27
N SER A 97 -14.31 4.63 4.20
CA SER A 97 -13.20 4.06 4.96
C SER A 97 -12.65 2.86 4.21
N HIS A 98 -11.35 2.87 3.92
CA HIS A 98 -10.72 1.80 3.14
C HIS A 98 -10.74 0.47 3.90
N GLY A 99 -10.98 -0.64 3.20
CA GLY A 99 -10.89 -1.97 3.80
C GLY A 99 -11.86 -2.99 3.22
N SER A 100 -11.55 -4.26 3.48
CA SER A 100 -12.38 -5.40 3.07
C SER A 100 -13.67 -5.49 3.88
N GLN A 101 -13.64 -5.09 5.16
CA GLN A 101 -14.80 -5.18 6.05
C GLN A 101 -15.88 -4.16 5.65
N GLU A 102 -15.47 -2.93 5.41
CA GLU A 102 -16.36 -1.83 5.03
C GLU A 102 -16.95 -2.08 3.64
N LEU A 103 -16.16 -2.62 2.71
CA LEU A 103 -16.66 -3.01 1.40
C LEU A 103 -17.68 -4.16 1.50
N LEU A 104 -17.43 -5.16 2.35
CA LEU A 104 -18.38 -6.26 2.59
C LEU A 104 -19.72 -5.71 3.09
N SER A 105 -19.71 -4.78 4.04
CA SER A 105 -20.93 -4.14 4.54
C SER A 105 -21.73 -3.44 3.43
N ILE A 106 -21.06 -2.78 2.48
CA ILE A 106 -21.73 -2.17 1.31
C ILE A 106 -22.32 -3.22 0.38
N ILE A 107 -21.58 -4.30 0.11
CA ILE A 107 -22.05 -5.38 -0.76
C ILE A 107 -23.31 -6.02 -0.16
N LEU A 108 -23.30 -6.31 1.14
CA LEU A 108 -24.40 -6.98 1.84
C LEU A 108 -25.64 -6.09 2.08
N GLN A 109 -25.57 -4.79 1.78
CA GLN A 109 -26.76 -3.92 1.78
C GLN A 109 -27.62 -4.11 0.52
N GLY A 110 -27.06 -4.69 -0.54
CA GLY A 110 -27.78 -5.00 -1.78
C GLY A 110 -28.29 -6.44 -1.82
N ASP A 111 -29.17 -6.72 -2.78
CA ASP A 111 -29.49 -8.09 -3.16
C ASP A 111 -28.36 -8.66 -4.01
N ILE A 112 -27.74 -9.74 -3.53
CA ILE A 112 -26.61 -10.43 -4.17
C ILE A 112 -26.98 -11.81 -4.70
N SER A 113 -28.27 -12.19 -4.68
CA SER A 113 -28.75 -13.53 -5.05
C SER A 113 -28.38 -13.96 -6.47
N THR A 114 -28.19 -13.00 -7.38
CA THR A 114 -27.77 -13.23 -8.77
C THR A 114 -26.30 -12.89 -9.02
N GLU A 115 -25.59 -12.35 -8.02
CA GLU A 115 -24.21 -11.91 -8.19
C GLU A 115 -23.24 -13.09 -8.05
N LYS A 116 -22.28 -13.19 -8.96
CA LYS A 116 -21.10 -14.08 -8.87
C LYS A 116 -19.85 -13.21 -8.79
N PHE A 117 -19.03 -13.40 -7.76
CA PHE A 117 -17.91 -12.53 -7.46
C PHE A 117 -16.55 -13.09 -7.90
N ALA A 118 -15.79 -12.29 -8.65
CA ALA A 118 -14.37 -12.48 -8.89
C ALA A 118 -13.57 -11.48 -8.06
N ILE A 119 -12.84 -11.96 -7.04
CA ILE A 119 -11.96 -11.14 -6.21
C ILE A 119 -10.57 -11.13 -6.85
N ILE A 120 -10.20 -10.00 -7.45
CA ILE A 120 -8.90 -9.79 -8.08
C ILE A 120 -7.94 -9.24 -7.03
N SER A 121 -6.90 -10.01 -6.73
CA SER A 121 -6.02 -9.72 -5.60
C SER A 121 -4.57 -10.15 -5.83
N GLY A 122 -3.72 -9.83 -4.86
CA GLY A 122 -2.36 -10.36 -4.80
C GLY A 122 -2.30 -11.62 -3.95
N VAL A 123 -1.28 -12.44 -4.19
CA VAL A 123 -1.00 -13.65 -3.41
C VAL A 123 -1.00 -13.34 -1.92
N ALA A 124 -1.65 -14.21 -1.14
CA ALA A 124 -1.78 -14.08 0.31
C ALA A 124 -2.44 -12.76 0.78
N GLY A 125 -3.24 -12.12 -0.07
CA GLY A 125 -4.11 -11.02 0.31
C GLY A 125 -5.18 -11.43 1.34
N ASN A 126 -5.83 -10.43 1.94
CA ASN A 126 -6.94 -10.64 2.90
C ASN A 126 -8.05 -11.53 2.29
N ASN A 127 -8.44 -12.59 2.99
CA ASN A 127 -9.44 -13.56 2.54
C ASN A 127 -10.87 -13.27 3.03
N LEU A 128 -11.08 -12.25 3.88
CA LEU A 128 -12.39 -11.94 4.46
C LEU A 128 -13.52 -11.89 3.42
N LEU A 129 -13.31 -11.17 2.31
CA LEU A 129 -14.33 -11.05 1.25
C LEU A 129 -14.64 -12.40 0.58
N LEU A 130 -13.62 -13.24 0.39
CA LEU A 130 -13.81 -14.58 -0.16
C LEU A 130 -14.61 -15.43 0.83
N GLU A 131 -14.16 -15.47 2.09
CA GLU A 131 -14.77 -16.27 3.16
C GLU A 131 -16.23 -15.91 3.41
N GLU A 132 -16.57 -14.61 3.44
CA GLU A 132 -17.93 -14.18 3.74
C GLU A 132 -18.88 -14.25 2.53
N LEU A 133 -18.42 -13.87 1.32
CA LEU A 133 -19.27 -13.92 0.13
C LEU A 133 -19.51 -15.35 -0.36
N SER A 134 -18.53 -16.25 -0.21
CA SER A 134 -18.69 -17.67 -0.59
C SER A 134 -19.75 -18.41 0.22
N LYS A 135 -20.17 -17.89 1.38
CA LYS A 135 -21.29 -18.43 2.16
C LYS A 135 -22.65 -18.15 1.52
N LEU A 136 -22.73 -17.15 0.64
CA LEU A 136 -23.98 -16.60 0.11
C LEU A 136 -24.11 -16.81 -1.39
N THR A 137 -23.00 -16.83 -2.12
CA THR A 137 -23.00 -16.99 -3.58
C THR A 137 -21.66 -17.51 -4.10
N GLN A 138 -21.57 -17.80 -5.40
CA GLN A 138 -20.33 -18.16 -6.07
C GLN A 138 -19.32 -17.00 -5.99
N CYS A 139 -18.20 -17.26 -5.32
CA CYS A 139 -17.13 -16.29 -5.16
C CYS A 139 -15.77 -16.98 -5.30
N HIS A 140 -14.94 -16.51 -6.22
CA HIS A 140 -13.58 -16.99 -6.42
C HIS A 140 -12.56 -15.86 -6.32
N LYS A 141 -11.39 -16.20 -5.78
CA LYS A 141 -10.25 -15.29 -5.68
C LYS A 141 -9.25 -15.62 -6.79
N PHE A 142 -8.91 -14.60 -7.56
CA PHE A 142 -7.88 -14.64 -8.59
C PHE A 142 -6.64 -13.93 -8.04
N GLU A 143 -5.58 -14.68 -7.80
CA GLU A 143 -4.28 -14.14 -7.38
C GLU A 143 -3.49 -13.77 -8.63
N THR A 144 -3.36 -12.47 -8.88
CA THR A 144 -2.93 -11.91 -10.17
C THR A 144 -1.59 -11.18 -10.09
N TYR A 145 -1.03 -11.07 -8.88
CA TYR A 145 0.32 -10.54 -8.66
C TYR A 145 0.88 -11.05 -7.33
N SER A 146 2.19 -11.09 -7.21
CA SER A 146 2.89 -11.31 -5.93
C SER A 146 3.75 -10.10 -5.56
N ARG A 147 4.01 -9.98 -4.26
CA ARG A 147 5.04 -9.08 -3.71
C ARG A 147 6.29 -9.90 -3.50
N VAL A 148 7.37 -9.54 -4.18
CA VAL A 148 8.67 -10.21 -4.07
C VAL A 148 9.62 -9.27 -3.36
N PHE A 149 10.31 -9.74 -2.33
CA PHE A 149 11.29 -8.90 -1.66
C PHE A 149 12.49 -8.67 -2.57
N ILE A 150 13.05 -7.46 -2.51
CA ILE A 150 14.35 -7.20 -3.13
C ILE A 150 15.41 -8.06 -2.42
N ASP A 151 16.47 -8.40 -3.15
CA ASP A 151 17.63 -9.06 -2.61
C ASP A 151 18.22 -8.28 -1.43
N LEU A 152 18.69 -9.00 -0.41
CA LEU A 152 19.15 -8.35 0.83
C LEU A 152 20.43 -7.57 0.60
N ASP A 153 21.38 -8.13 -0.15
CA ASP A 153 22.67 -7.50 -0.36
C ASP A 153 22.51 -6.25 -1.24
N GLU A 154 21.64 -6.31 -2.26
CA GLU A 154 21.23 -5.14 -3.07
C GLU A 154 20.64 -4.03 -2.19
N LEU A 155 19.76 -4.38 -1.23
CA LEU A 155 19.15 -3.40 -0.33
C LEU A 155 20.15 -2.79 0.65
N VAL A 156 21.03 -3.59 1.24
CA VAL A 156 22.07 -3.12 2.18
C VAL A 156 23.03 -2.19 1.47
N GLU A 157 23.50 -2.56 0.28
CA GLU A 157 24.39 -1.72 -0.54
C GLU A 157 23.73 -0.38 -0.88
N THR A 158 22.49 -0.42 -1.36
CA THR A 158 21.75 0.80 -1.72
C THR A 158 21.47 1.68 -0.51
N TYR A 159 21.08 1.09 0.63
CA TYR A 159 20.89 1.84 1.87
C TYR A 159 22.16 2.56 2.30
N ASN A 160 23.30 1.85 2.33
CA ASN A 160 24.58 2.41 2.71
C ASN A 160 25.03 3.53 1.76
N LYS A 161 24.75 3.42 0.45
CA LYS A 161 24.99 4.50 -0.51
C LYS A 161 24.14 5.74 -0.23
N LEU A 162 22.86 5.55 0.12
CA LEU A 162 21.93 6.66 0.40
C LEU A 162 22.21 7.34 1.74
N PHE A 163 22.63 6.57 2.75
CA PHE A 163 22.70 7.03 4.13
C PHE A 163 24.09 6.98 4.77
N LEU A 164 25.15 6.51 4.13
CA LEU A 164 26.56 6.49 4.57
C LEU A 164 26.83 6.76 6.08
N HIS A 165 26.90 8.03 6.50
CA HIS A 165 27.14 8.49 7.90
C HIS A 165 25.94 9.17 8.58
N HIS A 166 24.76 9.03 7.97
CA HIS A 166 23.51 9.62 8.41
C HIS A 166 22.44 8.54 8.55
N GLN A 167 21.31 8.91 9.13
CA GLN A 167 20.16 8.03 9.25
C GLN A 167 18.91 8.80 8.80
N PRO A 168 17.87 8.12 8.29
CA PRO A 168 16.61 8.77 8.01
C PRO A 168 15.96 9.25 9.30
N ASP A 169 15.35 10.43 9.27
CA ASP A 169 14.49 10.94 10.34
C ASP A 169 13.10 10.32 10.28
N ILE A 170 12.65 9.99 9.06
CA ILE A 170 11.33 9.41 8.77
C ILE A 170 11.51 8.28 7.76
N ILE A 171 10.83 7.16 8.00
CA ILE A 171 10.76 6.04 7.05
C ILE A 171 9.30 5.78 6.71
N ILE A 172 9.00 5.85 5.42
CA ILE A 172 7.66 5.61 4.88
C ILE A 172 7.55 4.16 4.43
N ALA A 173 6.86 3.37 5.24
CA ALA A 173 6.40 2.02 4.91
C ALA A 173 4.87 1.99 4.85
N THR A 174 4.32 1.46 3.76
CA THR A 174 2.86 1.44 3.50
C THR A 174 2.22 0.07 3.71
N SER A 175 3.00 -0.93 4.11
CA SER A 175 2.48 -2.25 4.47
C SER A 175 3.46 -2.96 5.41
N LEU A 176 2.96 -4.01 6.07
CA LEU A 176 3.79 -4.89 6.88
C LEU A 176 4.88 -5.56 6.04
N ASP A 177 4.59 -5.99 4.81
CA ASP A 177 5.57 -6.63 3.93
C ASP A 177 6.70 -5.69 3.52
N VAL A 178 6.37 -4.43 3.21
CA VAL A 178 7.37 -3.39 2.92
C VAL A 178 8.32 -3.21 4.10
N PHE A 179 7.77 -3.16 5.33
CA PHE A 179 8.58 -2.99 6.53
C PHE A 179 9.35 -4.26 6.91
N LYS A 180 8.80 -5.46 6.71
CA LYS A 180 9.52 -6.73 6.89
C LYS A 180 10.70 -6.86 5.93
N SER A 181 10.52 -6.44 4.68
CA SER A 181 11.63 -6.44 3.73
C SER A 181 12.73 -5.47 4.18
N LEU A 182 12.35 -4.27 4.64
CA LEU A 182 13.29 -3.30 5.18
C LEU A 182 13.97 -3.77 6.49
N SER A 183 13.26 -4.44 7.39
CA SER A 183 13.82 -4.84 8.69
C SER A 183 15.01 -5.80 8.54
N ARG A 184 15.02 -6.62 7.49
CA ARG A 184 16.16 -7.48 7.12
C ARG A 184 17.45 -6.66 6.92
N VAL A 185 17.35 -5.44 6.39
CA VAL A 185 18.49 -4.53 6.24
C VAL A 185 19.03 -4.15 7.61
N PHE A 186 18.15 -3.80 8.55
CA PHE A 186 18.50 -3.40 9.92
C PHE A 186 18.99 -4.54 10.82
N GLU A 187 18.93 -5.78 10.36
CA GLU A 187 19.62 -6.92 10.98
C GLU A 187 21.12 -6.96 10.60
N LYS A 188 21.49 -6.32 9.48
CA LYS A 188 22.87 -6.26 8.96
C LYS A 188 23.56 -4.94 9.29
N ILE A 189 22.80 -3.87 9.50
CA ILE A 189 23.32 -2.52 9.78
C ILE A 189 22.69 -1.92 11.03
N THR A 190 23.27 -0.84 11.53
CA THR A 190 22.71 -0.12 12.67
C THR A 190 21.29 0.38 12.39
N THR A 191 20.32 -0.09 13.17
CA THR A 191 18.92 0.32 13.08
C THR A 191 18.75 1.81 13.45
N PRO A 192 18.05 2.62 12.63
CA PRO A 192 17.77 4.02 12.94
C PRO A 192 16.64 4.19 13.97
N LYS A 193 16.85 3.73 15.22
CA LYS A 193 15.81 3.67 16.26
C LYS A 193 15.11 5.01 16.57
N ALA A 194 15.76 6.14 16.28
CA ALA A 194 15.20 7.48 16.45
C ALA A 194 14.20 7.86 15.34
N ALA A 195 14.24 7.18 14.18
CA ALA A 195 13.38 7.47 13.04
C ALA A 195 11.90 7.29 13.39
N THR A 196 11.06 8.12 12.78
CA THR A 196 9.60 7.93 12.80
C THR A 196 9.18 6.99 11.67
N ILE A 197 8.52 5.88 12.00
CA ILE A 197 8.04 4.91 11.01
C ILE A 197 6.56 5.11 10.72
N THR A 198 6.17 5.18 9.45
CA THR A 198 4.74 5.20 9.12
C THR A 198 4.10 3.83 9.35
N ILE A 199 2.90 3.80 9.92
CA ILE A 199 2.13 2.57 10.16
C ILE A 199 0.74 2.66 9.53
N THR A 200 0.19 1.52 9.12
CA THR A 200 -1.13 1.45 8.48
C THR A 200 -2.12 0.57 9.25
N SER A 201 -1.68 -0.15 10.28
CA SER A 201 -2.54 -1.03 11.07
C SER A 201 -1.95 -1.30 12.47
N PRO A 202 -2.79 -1.72 13.43
CA PRO A 202 -2.32 -2.19 14.74
C PRO A 202 -1.33 -3.36 14.65
N LYS A 203 -1.55 -4.28 13.69
CA LYS A 203 -0.64 -5.41 13.41
C LYS A 203 0.75 -4.92 13.01
N MET A 204 0.81 -3.90 12.15
CA MET A 204 2.07 -3.29 11.73
C MET A 204 2.74 -2.54 12.89
N LEU A 205 1.99 -1.78 13.69
CA LEU A 205 2.50 -1.09 14.88
C LEU A 205 3.18 -2.07 15.85
N LYS A 206 2.51 -3.19 16.17
CA LYS A 206 3.07 -4.22 17.05
C LYS A 206 4.42 -4.73 16.53
N PHE A 207 4.49 -5.04 15.23
CA PHE A 207 5.72 -5.53 14.61
C PHE A 207 6.83 -4.47 14.59
N VAL A 208 6.52 -3.22 14.22
CA VAL A 208 7.47 -2.10 14.22
C VAL A 208 8.07 -1.86 15.61
N ASN A 209 7.24 -1.90 16.66
CA ASN A 209 7.68 -1.76 18.04
C ASN A 209 8.60 -2.90 18.49
N GLN A 210 8.32 -4.14 18.05
CA GLN A 210 9.18 -5.29 18.31
C GLN A 210 10.58 -5.13 17.68
N GLN A 211 10.70 -4.37 16.58
CA GLN A 211 11.99 -4.03 15.97
C GLN A 211 12.69 -2.84 16.66
N GLY A 212 12.14 -2.32 17.76
CA GLY A 212 12.77 -1.29 18.59
C GLY A 212 12.51 0.15 18.18
N PHE A 213 11.63 0.40 17.19
CA PHE A 213 11.19 1.74 16.84
C PHE A 213 10.11 2.21 17.82
N LYS A 214 10.31 3.39 18.41
CA LYS A 214 9.36 3.98 19.38
C LYS A 214 8.49 5.08 18.78
N ASN A 215 8.96 5.70 17.69
CA ASN A 215 8.28 6.81 17.04
C ASN A 215 7.50 6.29 15.83
N THR A 216 6.19 6.47 15.82
CA THR A 216 5.35 6.05 14.69
C THR A 216 4.40 7.15 14.23
N LEU A 217 4.00 7.09 12.96
CA LEU A 217 3.02 7.99 12.35
C LEU A 217 1.95 7.17 11.64
N LYS A 218 0.70 7.23 12.10
CA LYS A 218 -0.40 6.52 11.47
C LYS A 218 -0.82 7.18 10.15
N LEU A 219 -1.01 6.35 9.13
CA LEU A 219 -1.57 6.72 7.83
C LEU A 219 -2.97 6.12 7.69
N GLU A 220 -3.98 6.98 7.50
CA GLU A 220 -5.37 6.54 7.27
C GLU A 220 -5.68 6.25 5.80
N LYS A 221 -4.83 6.74 4.89
CA LYS A 221 -4.92 6.51 3.43
C LYS A 221 -3.53 6.26 2.87
N LEU A 222 -3.46 5.60 1.71
CA LEU A 222 -2.21 5.14 1.10
C LEU A 222 -1.89 5.78 -0.26
N ASP A 223 -2.71 6.74 -0.70
CA ASP A 223 -2.41 7.50 -1.90
C ASP A 223 -1.28 8.51 -1.64
N ASN A 224 -0.48 8.79 -2.67
CA ASN A 224 0.71 9.63 -2.54
C ASN A 224 0.39 11.07 -2.12
N SER A 225 -0.80 11.58 -2.47
CA SER A 225 -1.18 12.95 -2.12
C SER A 225 -1.46 13.08 -0.61
N TYR A 226 -2.23 12.15 -0.04
CA TYR A 226 -2.46 12.09 1.39
C TYR A 226 -1.16 11.87 2.17
N ILE A 227 -0.32 10.91 1.76
CA ILE A 227 0.93 10.63 2.47
C ILE A 227 1.83 11.87 2.45
N CYS A 228 1.98 12.53 1.29
CA CYS A 228 2.79 13.75 1.18
C CYS A 228 2.29 14.84 2.13
N GLN A 229 0.98 15.12 2.13
CA GLN A 229 0.35 16.10 3.03
C GLN A 229 0.57 15.75 4.50
N ARG A 230 0.35 14.49 4.88
CA ARG A 230 0.50 14.03 6.27
C ARG A 230 1.94 14.17 6.76
N ILE A 231 2.92 13.92 5.89
CA ILE A 231 4.33 14.09 6.21
C ILE A 231 4.69 15.57 6.36
N LEU A 232 4.17 16.45 5.50
CA LEU A 232 4.38 17.90 5.62
C LEU A 232 3.90 18.44 6.97
N GLU A 233 2.65 18.16 7.32
CA GLU A 233 2.07 18.55 8.62
C GLU A 233 2.90 18.06 9.80
N PHE A 234 3.39 16.83 9.72
CA PHE A 234 4.22 16.24 10.76
C PHE A 234 5.59 16.93 10.87
N THR A 235 6.21 17.26 9.74
CA THR A 235 7.50 17.97 9.73
C THR A 235 7.37 19.40 10.25
N GLU A 236 6.31 20.12 9.86
CA GLU A 236 6.03 21.48 10.31
C GLU A 236 5.78 21.53 11.83
N ALA A 237 4.96 20.61 12.36
CA ALA A 237 4.68 20.53 13.80
C ALA A 237 5.97 20.30 14.63
N LYS A 238 6.89 19.47 14.12
CA LYS A 238 8.18 19.21 14.76
C LYS A 238 9.12 20.42 14.70
N ASP A 239 9.13 21.16 13.60
CA ASP A 239 9.95 22.37 13.48
C ASP A 239 9.45 23.49 14.41
N VAL A 240 8.13 23.65 14.57
CA VAL A 240 7.54 24.58 15.57
C VAL A 240 7.95 24.18 16.99
N SER A 241 7.90 22.89 17.32
CA SER A 241 8.28 22.38 18.64
C SER A 241 9.76 22.62 18.94
N ARG A 242 10.65 22.40 17.95
CA ARG A 242 12.10 22.70 18.06
C ARG A 242 12.39 24.19 18.24
N LYS A 243 11.64 25.07 17.57
CA LYS A 243 11.79 26.53 17.72
C LYS A 243 11.31 27.03 19.09
N LYS A 244 10.29 26.40 19.68
CA LYS A 244 9.79 26.75 21.02
C LYS A 244 10.70 26.26 22.14
N HIS A 245 11.41 25.15 21.95
CA HIS A 245 12.35 24.58 22.92
C HIS A 245 13.71 24.33 22.25
N PRO A 246 14.49 25.38 21.94
CA PRO A 246 15.84 25.19 21.45
C PRO A 246 16.61 24.41 22.50
N ALA A 247 17.23 23.30 22.11
CA ALA A 247 18.07 22.52 23.02
C ALA A 247 19.11 23.46 23.64
N THR A 248 19.00 23.70 24.95
CA THR A 248 20.02 24.41 25.72
C THR A 248 21.31 23.63 25.57
N LYS A 249 22.30 24.28 24.94
CA LYS A 249 23.67 23.76 24.81
C LYS A 249 24.30 23.55 26.17
#